data_AF-A0A821RBZ9-F1
#
_entry.id   AF-A0A821RBZ9-F1
#
_cell.length_a   1.000
_cell.length_b   1.000
_cell.length_c   1.000
_cell.angle_alpha   90.00
_cell.angle_beta   90.00
_cell.angle_gamma   90.00
#
_symmetry.space_group_name_H-M   'P 1'
#
loop_
_entity.id
_entity.type
_entity.pdbx_description
1 polymer ?
#
loop_
_entity_poly.entity_id
_entity_poly.type
_entity_poly.pdbx_seq_one_letter_code
_entity_poly.pdbx_strand_id
1 'polypeptide(L)'
;MSLVLTKAALALNNAEKNFKVVKFEAHKPKKKESLSDDKKIHDLRSTNTQKKEVDLKKIRHEIVKFGMSGFDSTKKQEAKIALAISLGAKPPKRAYLNYKELMAKRKQEKLKENEEKQQMNSKSILQTVGQKKKKGSKNDVGHLLSSYGKVQKKDLKKDNKNKGNQKKKNKKLI
;
A
#
# COMPACT_ATOMS: atom_id res chain seq x y z
N MET A 1 -45.96 23.52 40.28
CA MET A 1 -46.34 22.29 41.00
C MET A 1 -46.73 22.73 42.40
N SER A 2 -47.98 22.51 42.81
CA SER A 2 -48.39 22.71 44.20
C SER A 2 -47.86 21.54 45.03
N LEU A 3 -47.19 21.84 46.15
CA LEU A 3 -46.73 20.82 47.10
C LEU A 3 -47.93 20.36 47.92
N VAL A 4 -48.35 19.11 47.76
CA VAL A 4 -49.36 18.49 48.62
C VAL A 4 -48.64 17.77 49.75
N LEU A 5 -48.77 18.31 50.97
CA LEU A 5 -48.14 17.74 52.15
C LEU A 5 -48.87 16.47 52.59
N THR A 6 -48.11 15.45 52.99
CA THR A 6 -48.68 14.22 53.52
C THR A 6 -49.03 14.39 55.01
N LYS A 7 -49.98 13.59 55.51
CA LYS A 7 -50.47 13.67 56.90
C LYS A 7 -49.34 13.52 57.94
N ALA A 8 -48.33 12.71 57.64
CA ALA A 8 -47.15 12.55 58.50
C ALA A 8 -46.22 13.78 58.49
N ALA A 9 -46.12 14.50 57.35
CA ALA A 9 -45.32 15.71 57.26
C ALA A 9 -45.92 16.86 58.08
N LEU A 10 -47.25 16.94 58.18
CA LEU A 10 -47.94 17.93 59.02
C LEU A 10 -47.67 17.73 60.52
N ALA A 11 -47.33 16.51 60.96
CA ALA A 11 -46.97 16.24 62.35
C ALA A 11 -45.56 16.75 62.71
N LEU A 12 -44.74 17.14 61.73
CA LEU A 12 -43.41 17.70 61.93
C LEU A 12 -43.48 19.23 61.82
N ASN A 13 -43.09 19.93 62.89
CA ASN A 13 -43.24 21.39 63.02
C ASN A 13 -42.54 22.23 61.92
N ASN A 14 -41.63 21.65 61.14
CA ASN A 14 -40.83 22.36 60.13
C ASN A 14 -40.78 21.64 58.76
N ALA A 15 -41.75 20.79 58.43
CA ALA A 15 -41.72 20.00 57.20
C ALA A 15 -41.66 20.84 55.91
N GLU A 16 -42.39 21.96 55.86
CA GLU A 16 -42.39 22.86 54.70
C GLU A 16 -41.02 23.50 54.45
N LYS A 17 -40.31 23.87 55.53
CA LYS A 17 -39.01 24.55 55.45
C LYS A 17 -37.89 23.62 54.98
N ASN A 18 -38.01 22.32 55.22
CA ASN A 18 -36.99 21.31 54.90
C ASN A 18 -37.20 20.63 53.55
N PHE A 19 -38.26 20.98 52.81
CA PHE A 19 -38.56 20.36 51.53
C PHE A 19 -37.64 20.88 50.42
N LYS A 20 -36.96 19.96 49.72
CA LYS A 20 -36.10 20.26 48.58
C LYS A 20 -36.50 19.42 47.37
N VAL A 21 -36.85 20.08 46.27
CA VAL A 21 -37.10 19.42 44.98
C VAL A 21 -35.82 19.46 44.16
N VAL A 22 -35.24 18.29 43.90
CA VAL A 22 -34.12 18.19 42.96
C VAL A 22 -34.67 17.70 41.63
N LYS A 23 -34.63 18.56 40.61
CA LYS A 23 -35.01 18.22 39.23
C LYS A 23 -33.75 17.85 38.45
N PHE A 24 -33.68 16.63 37.94
CA PHE A 24 -32.63 16.22 37.02
C PHE A 24 -33.14 16.29 35.59
N GLU A 25 -32.43 17.00 34.72
CA GLU A 25 -32.65 16.98 33.27
C GLU A 25 -31.52 16.19 32.63
N ALA A 26 -31.86 15.12 31.91
CA ALA A 26 -30.87 14.30 31.22
C ALA A 26 -30.26 15.08 30.05
N HIS A 27 -28.93 15.14 29.99
CA HIS A 27 -28.24 15.76 28.86
C HIS A 27 -28.49 14.96 27.57
N LYS A 28 -28.92 15.64 26.51
CA LYS A 28 -29.03 15.02 25.18
C LYS A 28 -27.64 14.59 24.70
N PRO A 29 -27.46 13.36 24.20
CA PRO A 29 -26.16 12.92 23.69
C PRO A 29 -25.73 13.80 22.52
N LYS A 30 -24.45 14.20 22.49
CA LYS A 30 -23.88 14.95 21.37
C LYS A 30 -24.05 14.12 20.10
N LYS A 31 -24.84 14.62 19.14
CA LYS A 31 -24.86 14.07 17.78
C LYS A 31 -23.45 14.21 17.22
N LYS A 32 -22.82 13.09 16.84
CA LYS A 32 -21.63 13.14 15.99
C LYS A 32 -22.07 13.85 14.72
N GLU A 33 -21.59 15.06 14.49
CA GLU A 33 -21.69 15.67 13.16
C GLU A 33 -20.93 14.74 12.22
N SER A 34 -21.66 13.96 11.43
CA SER A 34 -21.11 13.45 10.18
C SER A 34 -20.71 14.69 9.40
N LEU A 35 -19.40 14.89 9.22
CA LEU A 35 -18.86 15.85 8.28
C LEU A 35 -19.41 15.49 6.90
N SER A 36 -20.60 15.98 6.58
CA SER A 36 -21.08 16.06 5.21
C SER A 36 -20.14 17.02 4.50
N ASP A 37 -19.32 16.47 3.60
CA ASP A 37 -18.29 17.17 2.82
C ASP A 37 -18.78 18.42 2.07
N ASP A 38 -20.10 18.62 1.99
CA ASP A 38 -20.73 19.70 1.23
C ASP A 38 -20.51 21.10 1.83
N LYS A 39 -20.24 21.22 3.14
CA LYS A 39 -20.03 22.54 3.78
C LYS A 39 -18.64 23.13 3.57
N LYS A 40 -17.66 22.37 3.06
CA LYS A 40 -16.28 22.87 2.82
C LYS A 40 -16.05 23.44 1.41
N ILE A 41 -17.02 23.37 0.50
CA ILE A 41 -16.84 23.89 -0.86
C ILE A 41 -16.95 25.42 -0.90
N HIS A 42 -17.69 26.04 0.01
CA HIS A 42 -17.94 27.48 -0.02
C HIS A 42 -16.74 28.34 0.41
N ASP A 43 -15.77 27.78 1.14
CA ASP A 43 -14.65 28.55 1.73
C ASP A 43 -13.42 28.68 0.81
N LEU A 44 -13.38 27.99 -0.33
CA LEU A 44 -12.25 28.10 -1.28
C LEU A 44 -12.35 29.28 -2.25
N ARG A 45 -13.45 30.06 -2.22
CA ARG A 45 -13.64 31.22 -3.10
C ARG A 45 -13.21 32.56 -2.50
N SER A 46 -12.70 32.60 -1.27
CA SER A 46 -12.22 33.86 -0.69
C SER A 46 -10.84 34.26 -1.21
N THR A 47 -10.84 35.09 -2.26
CA THR A 47 -10.09 36.35 -2.36
C THR A 47 -8.72 36.38 -1.67
N ASN A 48 -7.69 35.81 -2.31
CA ASN A 48 -6.34 36.37 -2.26
C ASN A 48 -5.50 35.77 -3.41
N THR A 49 -5.57 36.45 -4.55
CA THR A 49 -4.68 36.34 -5.72
C THR A 49 -3.33 37.03 -5.43
N GLN A 50 -2.81 36.91 -4.21
CA GLN A 50 -1.45 37.34 -3.90
C GLN A 50 -0.52 36.24 -4.36
N LYS A 51 0.06 36.41 -5.56
CA LYS A 51 1.20 35.69 -6.15
C LYS A 51 1.63 34.47 -5.33
N LYS A 52 0.80 33.43 -5.32
CA LYS A 52 1.11 32.20 -4.62
C LYS A 52 2.22 31.57 -5.44
N GLU A 53 3.42 31.51 -4.87
CA GLU A 53 4.50 30.69 -5.38
C GLU A 53 3.90 29.35 -5.84
N VAL A 54 4.15 29.00 -7.09
CA VAL A 54 3.55 27.87 -7.79
C VAL A 54 4.08 26.59 -7.15
N ASP A 55 3.46 26.17 -6.06
CA ASP A 55 3.76 24.89 -5.43
C ASP A 55 3.20 23.78 -6.33
N LEU A 56 4.08 23.20 -7.13
CA LEU A 56 3.79 22.10 -8.05
C LEU A 56 3.06 20.94 -7.35
N LYS A 57 3.32 20.73 -6.05
CA LYS A 57 2.66 19.69 -5.27
C LYS A 57 1.16 19.98 -5.13
N LYS A 58 0.79 21.22 -4.78
CA LYS A 58 -0.61 21.64 -4.65
C LYS A 58 -1.33 21.56 -5.99
N ILE A 59 -0.70 22.07 -7.05
CA ILE A 59 -1.28 22.03 -8.41
C ILE A 59 -1.51 20.59 -8.86
N ARG A 60 -0.55 19.69 -8.63
CA ARG A 60 -0.73 18.26 -8.94
C ARG A 60 -1.94 17.68 -8.21
N HIS A 61 -2.14 18.02 -6.93
CA HIS A 61 -3.30 17.55 -6.18
C HIS A 61 -4.63 18.12 -6.71
N GLU A 62 -4.65 19.40 -7.10
CA GLU A 62 -5.82 20.05 -7.70
C GLU A 62 -6.17 19.44 -9.06
N ILE A 63 -5.17 19.18 -9.91
CA ILE A 63 -5.37 18.50 -11.20
C ILE A 63 -5.97 17.11 -10.99
N VAL A 64 -5.45 16.32 -10.03
CA VAL A 64 -6.01 14.99 -9.73
C VAL A 64 -7.45 15.12 -9.24
N LYS A 65 -7.73 16.05 -8.32
CA LYS A 65 -9.10 16.29 -7.81
C LYS A 65 -10.06 16.70 -8.93
N PHE A 66 -9.60 17.55 -9.85
CA PHE A 66 -10.37 17.98 -11.01
C PHE A 66 -10.65 16.80 -11.96
N GLY A 67 -9.64 15.98 -12.28
CA GLY A 67 -9.82 14.78 -13.12
C GLY A 67 -10.80 13.78 -12.53
N MET A 68 -10.81 13.62 -11.20
CA MET A 68 -11.77 12.75 -10.50
C MET A 68 -13.22 13.25 -10.56
N SER A 69 -13.46 14.54 -10.85
CA SER A 69 -14.81 15.10 -10.87
C SER A 69 -15.67 14.52 -11.99
N GLY A 70 -15.06 14.16 -13.13
CA GLY A 70 -15.72 13.62 -14.32
C GLY A 70 -15.83 12.08 -14.37
N PHE A 71 -15.52 11.38 -13.28
CA PHE A 71 -15.61 9.91 -13.25
C PHE A 71 -17.01 9.43 -12.85
N ASP A 72 -17.39 8.27 -13.42
CA ASP A 72 -18.55 7.48 -12.99
C ASP A 72 -18.49 7.16 -11.49
N SER A 73 -19.64 6.90 -10.86
CA SER A 73 -19.75 6.71 -9.40
C SER A 73 -18.77 5.66 -8.83
N THR A 74 -18.62 4.52 -9.49
CA THR A 74 -17.71 3.44 -9.08
C THR A 74 -16.24 3.85 -9.21
N LYS A 75 -15.84 4.33 -10.40
CA LYS A 75 -14.49 4.83 -10.68
C LYS A 75 -14.09 6.01 -9.80
N LYS A 76 -15.07 6.87 -9.45
CA LYS A 76 -14.87 8.00 -8.54
C LYS A 76 -14.53 7.52 -7.13
N GLN A 77 -15.15 6.46 -6.64
CA GLN A 77 -14.81 5.85 -5.34
C GLN A 77 -13.41 5.24 -5.38
N GLU A 78 -13.08 4.47 -6.42
CA GLU A 78 -11.75 3.89 -6.58
C GLU A 78 -10.65 4.96 -6.64
N ALA A 79 -10.87 6.04 -7.40
CA ALA A 79 -9.94 7.15 -7.50
C ALA A 79 -9.78 7.91 -6.17
N LYS A 80 -10.87 8.05 -5.38
CA LYS A 80 -10.81 8.63 -4.03
C LYS A 80 -9.99 7.76 -3.08
N ILE A 81 -10.16 6.45 -3.13
CA ILE A 81 -9.38 5.50 -2.34
C ILE A 81 -7.90 5.59 -2.74
N ALA A 82 -7.60 5.61 -4.03
CA ALA A 82 -6.24 5.75 -4.54
C ALA A 82 -5.57 7.07 -4.09
N LEU A 83 -6.30 8.19 -4.18
CA LEU A 83 -5.85 9.49 -3.67
C LEU A 83 -5.55 9.41 -2.17
N ALA A 84 -6.47 8.87 -1.37
CA ALA A 84 -6.27 8.73 0.06
C ALA A 84 -5.03 7.88 0.39
N ILE A 85 -4.81 6.77 -0.31
CA ILE A 85 -3.61 5.94 -0.15
C ILE A 85 -2.34 6.74 -0.50
N SER A 86 -2.36 7.51 -1.59
CA SER A 86 -1.22 8.36 -1.97
C SER A 86 -0.88 9.43 -0.92
N LEU A 87 -1.89 9.88 -0.16
CA LEU A 87 -1.74 10.82 0.96
C LEU A 87 -1.30 10.12 2.27
N GLY A 88 -1.10 8.80 2.23
CA GLY A 88 -0.63 8.01 3.36
C GLY A 88 -1.72 7.29 4.13
N ALA A 89 -2.97 7.27 3.65
CA ALA A 89 -4.02 6.46 4.27
C ALA A 89 -3.71 4.96 4.11
N LYS A 90 -4.14 4.17 5.10
CA LYS A 90 -4.02 2.71 5.06
C LYS A 90 -4.95 2.15 3.97
N PRO A 91 -4.46 1.27 3.06
CA PRO A 91 -5.31 0.68 2.02
C PRO A 91 -6.39 -0.24 2.61
N PRO A 92 -7.52 -0.42 1.91
CA PRO A 92 -8.59 -1.31 2.36
C PRO A 92 -8.11 -2.77 2.44
N LYS A 93 -8.71 -3.54 3.33
CA LYS A 93 -8.38 -4.96 3.53
C LYS A 93 -8.76 -5.75 2.28
N ARG A 94 -7.85 -6.60 1.81
CA ARG A 94 -8.10 -7.49 0.67
C ARG A 94 -9.05 -8.62 1.06
N ALA A 95 -9.80 -9.12 0.08
CA ALA A 95 -10.62 -10.31 0.25
C ALA A 95 -9.76 -11.52 0.62
N TYR A 96 -10.34 -12.43 1.41
CA TYR A 96 -9.71 -13.71 1.72
C TYR A 96 -9.76 -14.61 0.48
N LEU A 97 -8.61 -15.14 0.09
CA LEU A 97 -8.47 -16.03 -1.07
C LEU A 97 -7.56 -17.20 -0.69
N ASN A 98 -7.83 -18.38 -1.25
CA ASN A 98 -6.93 -19.52 -1.10
C ASN A 98 -5.56 -19.19 -1.70
N TYR A 99 -4.48 -19.61 -1.02
CA TYR A 99 -3.11 -19.35 -1.46
C TYR A 99 -2.83 -19.80 -2.90
N LYS A 100 -3.30 -20.99 -3.30
CA LYS A 100 -3.06 -21.53 -4.64
C LYS A 100 -3.70 -20.65 -5.73
N GLU A 101 -4.93 -20.19 -5.48
CA GLU A 101 -5.65 -19.28 -6.38
C GLU A 101 -4.98 -17.90 -6.44
N LEU A 102 -4.52 -17.38 -5.30
CA LEU A 102 -3.80 -16.11 -5.23
C LEU A 102 -2.51 -16.16 -6.06
N MET A 103 -1.74 -17.26 -5.97
CA MET A 103 -0.53 -17.45 -6.77
C MET A 103 -0.84 -17.54 -8.27
N ALA A 104 -1.91 -18.26 -8.65
CA ALA A 104 -2.33 -18.35 -10.03
C ALA A 104 -2.72 -16.98 -10.60
N LYS A 105 -3.51 -16.19 -9.87
CA LYS A 105 -3.89 -14.82 -10.25
C LYS A 105 -2.68 -13.91 -10.45
N ARG A 106 -1.73 -13.90 -9.49
CA ARG A 106 -0.49 -13.12 -9.61
C ARG A 106 0.35 -13.51 -10.81
N LYS A 107 0.41 -14.80 -11.14
CA LYS A 107 1.15 -15.27 -12.32
C LYS A 107 0.50 -14.74 -13.61
N GLN A 108 -0.84 -14.79 -13.70
CA GLN A 108 -1.57 -14.27 -14.85
C GLN A 108 -1.46 -12.75 -14.99
N GLU A 109 -1.62 -12.00 -13.90
CA GLU A 109 -1.44 -10.54 -13.88
C GLU A 109 -0.04 -10.12 -14.36
N LYS A 110 1.00 -10.82 -13.89
CA LYS A 110 2.38 -10.55 -14.32
C LYS A 110 2.62 -10.85 -15.80
N LEU A 111 1.96 -11.87 -16.35
CA LEU A 111 2.05 -12.17 -17.78
C LEU A 111 1.37 -11.07 -18.60
N LYS A 112 0.15 -10.67 -18.23
CA LYS A 112 -0.58 -9.57 -18.86
C LYS A 112 0.17 -8.24 -18.80
N GLU A 113 0.74 -7.89 -17.64
CA GLU A 113 1.53 -6.66 -17.50
C GLU A 113 2.77 -6.67 -18.41
N ASN A 114 3.44 -7.82 -18.56
CA ASN A 114 4.57 -7.94 -19.47
C ASN A 114 4.14 -7.82 -20.95
N GLU A 115 3.00 -8.40 -21.32
CA GLU A 115 2.43 -8.30 -22.67
C GLU A 115 2.02 -6.87 -22.99
N GLU A 116 1.27 -6.19 -22.10
CA GLU A 116 0.89 -4.79 -22.25
C GLU A 116 2.11 -3.88 -22.37
N LYS A 117 3.14 -4.13 -21.56
CA LYS A 117 4.40 -3.38 -21.64
C LYS A 117 5.13 -3.61 -22.96
N GLN A 118 5.15 -4.84 -23.47
CA GLN A 118 5.73 -5.14 -24.78
C GLN A 118 4.95 -4.42 -25.90
N GLN A 119 3.63 -4.41 -25.83
CA GLN A 119 2.77 -3.71 -26.80
C GLN A 119 2.93 -2.18 -26.72
N MET A 120 3.02 -1.60 -25.52
CA MET A 120 3.28 -0.16 -25.38
C MET A 120 4.66 0.22 -25.88
N ASN A 121 5.67 -0.62 -25.60
CA ASN A 121 7.00 -0.41 -26.15
C ASN A 121 6.96 -0.46 -27.68
N SER A 122 6.36 -1.50 -28.29
CA SER A 122 6.32 -1.64 -29.75
C SER A 122 5.57 -0.50 -30.45
N LYS A 123 4.58 0.12 -29.78
CA LYS A 123 3.82 1.27 -30.29
C LYS A 123 4.47 2.62 -30.01
N SER A 124 5.51 2.68 -29.17
CA SER A 124 6.20 3.92 -28.83
C SER A 124 7.27 4.27 -29.87
N ILE A 125 7.08 5.38 -30.57
CA ILE A 125 8.01 5.94 -31.57
C ILE A 125 9.35 6.39 -30.92
N LEU A 126 9.37 6.62 -29.60
CA LEU A 126 10.53 7.10 -28.83
C LEU A 126 11.32 5.96 -28.15
N GLN A 127 11.45 4.78 -28.78
CA GLN A 127 12.39 3.76 -28.29
C GLN A 127 13.83 4.21 -28.57
N THR A 128 14.39 5.00 -27.66
CA THR A 128 15.85 5.17 -27.61
C THR A 128 16.47 3.80 -27.35
N VAL A 129 17.27 3.36 -28.30
CA VAL A 129 18.13 2.17 -28.33
C VAL A 129 19.22 2.25 -27.25
N GLY A 130 18.84 2.43 -25.99
CA GLY A 130 19.71 2.26 -24.84
C GLY A 130 19.74 0.78 -24.48
N GLN A 131 20.64 0.00 -25.09
CA GLN A 131 20.88 -1.37 -24.63
C GLN A 131 21.20 -1.33 -23.14
N LYS A 132 20.27 -1.81 -22.30
CA LYS A 132 20.53 -2.01 -20.87
C LYS A 132 21.73 -2.95 -20.78
N LYS A 133 22.89 -2.42 -20.38
CA LYS A 133 24.06 -3.23 -20.04
C LYS A 133 23.58 -4.33 -19.11
N LYS A 134 23.76 -5.59 -19.50
CA LYS A 134 23.39 -6.75 -18.68
C LYS A 134 24.07 -6.57 -17.33
N LYS A 135 23.28 -6.31 -16.29
CA LYS A 135 23.77 -6.29 -14.91
C LYS A 135 24.38 -7.68 -14.67
N GLY A 136 25.65 -7.72 -14.26
CA GLY A 136 26.38 -8.96 -14.01
C GLY A 136 25.57 -9.93 -13.15
N SER A 137 25.80 -11.22 -13.35
CA SER A 137 25.11 -12.30 -12.64
C SER A 137 25.06 -11.99 -11.14
N LYS A 138 23.88 -12.12 -10.51
CA LYS A 138 23.68 -11.90 -9.07
C LYS A 138 24.47 -12.85 -8.16
N ASN A 139 25.18 -13.81 -8.75
CA ASN A 139 26.04 -14.76 -8.05
C ASN A 139 27.51 -14.30 -8.01
N ASP A 140 27.78 -13.04 -8.37
CA ASP A 140 29.10 -12.46 -8.18
C ASP A 140 29.30 -12.24 -6.67
N VAL A 141 30.11 -13.09 -6.03
CA VAL A 141 30.48 -13.01 -4.61
C VAL A 141 31.42 -11.82 -4.31
N GLY A 142 31.43 -10.82 -5.20
CA GLY A 142 32.27 -9.64 -5.11
C GLY A 142 33.77 -9.98 -5.13
N HIS A 143 34.54 -9.05 -4.57
CA HIS A 143 36.00 -9.07 -4.55
C HIS A 143 36.63 -10.28 -3.83
N LEU A 144 35.83 -11.09 -3.12
CA LEU A 144 36.25 -12.21 -2.27
C LEU A 144 36.96 -13.33 -3.07
N LEU A 145 36.48 -13.63 -4.27
CA LEU A 145 37.10 -14.64 -5.14
C LEU A 145 38.12 -14.04 -6.11
N SER A 146 38.35 -12.73 -6.08
CA SER A 146 39.32 -12.06 -6.98
C SER A 146 40.75 -12.51 -6.71
N SER A 147 41.11 -12.79 -5.45
CA SER A 147 42.46 -13.23 -5.07
C SER A 147 42.78 -14.66 -5.50
N TYR A 148 41.75 -15.48 -5.74
CA TYR A 148 41.91 -16.90 -6.07
C TYR A 148 41.80 -17.19 -7.58
N GLY A 149 41.68 -16.15 -8.41
CA GLY A 149 41.61 -16.28 -9.87
C GLY A 149 40.28 -16.88 -10.35
N LYS A 150 39.95 -16.65 -11.62
CA LYS A 150 38.71 -17.15 -12.23
C LYS A 150 38.97 -18.46 -12.95
N VAL A 151 38.47 -19.57 -12.41
CA VAL A 151 38.49 -20.87 -13.08
C VAL A 151 37.62 -20.80 -14.33
N GLN A 152 38.22 -20.98 -15.51
CA GLN A 152 37.50 -20.99 -16.78
C GLN A 152 36.98 -22.40 -17.07
N LYS A 153 35.88 -22.53 -17.81
CA LYS A 153 35.28 -23.85 -18.14
C LYS A 153 36.24 -24.81 -18.87
N LYS A 154 37.30 -24.28 -19.47
CA LYS A 154 38.38 -25.06 -20.11
C LYS A 154 39.25 -25.80 -19.09
N ASP A 155 39.39 -25.26 -17.87
CA ASP A 155 40.22 -25.83 -16.80
C ASP A 155 39.55 -27.01 -16.10
N LEU A 156 38.22 -27.12 -16.20
CA LEU A 156 37.42 -28.24 -15.68
C LEU A 156 37.44 -29.48 -16.58
N LYS A 157 38.08 -29.40 -17.76
CA LYS A 157 38.22 -30.53 -18.69
C LYS A 157 39.65 -31.06 -18.64
N LYS A 158 40.00 -31.83 -17.61
CA LYS A 158 41.17 -32.71 -17.65
C LYS A 158 40.95 -34.05 -16.95
N ASP A 159 41.25 -35.09 -17.72
CA ASP A 159 41.79 -36.39 -17.33
C ASP A 159 40.87 -37.53 -16.85
N ASN A 160 39.99 -38.01 -17.75
CA ASN A 160 39.45 -39.38 -17.72
C ASN A 160 40.24 -40.37 -18.62
N LYS A 161 41.52 -40.11 -18.96
CA LYS A 161 42.29 -40.95 -19.90
C LYS A 161 43.41 -41.82 -19.31
N ASN A 162 43.73 -41.74 -18.02
CA ASN A 162 44.78 -42.57 -17.42
C ASN A 162 44.28 -43.30 -16.16
N LYS A 163 43.50 -44.38 -16.34
CA LYS A 163 43.34 -45.43 -15.33
C LYS A 163 43.47 -46.82 -15.99
N GLY A 164 44.67 -47.38 -15.89
CA GLY A 164 44.92 -48.80 -15.62
C GLY A 164 44.78 -49.81 -16.76
N ASN A 165 45.84 -50.03 -17.54
CA ASN A 165 46.12 -51.32 -18.17
C ASN A 165 47.56 -51.75 -17.83
N GLN A 166 47.76 -52.29 -16.62
CA GLN A 166 48.99 -52.98 -16.27
C GLN A 166 48.86 -54.45 -16.71
N LYS A 167 49.38 -54.78 -17.90
CA LYS A 167 49.57 -56.16 -18.34
C LYS A 167 50.63 -56.84 -17.47
N LYS A 168 50.23 -57.87 -16.73
CA LYS A 168 51.13 -58.80 -16.01
C LYS A 168 52.08 -59.46 -17.03
N LYS A 169 53.40 -59.24 -16.88
CA LYS A 169 54.43 -60.02 -17.58
C LYS A 169 54.71 -61.28 -16.76
N ASN A 170 54.34 -62.45 -17.29
CA ASN A 170 54.76 -63.74 -16.72
C ASN A 170 56.26 -63.94 -17.01
N LYS A 171 57.08 -64.10 -15.97
CA LYS A 171 58.43 -64.68 -16.08
C LYS A 171 58.28 -66.21 -16.09
N LYS A 172 58.65 -66.87 -17.20
CA LYS A 172 59.02 -68.29 -17.19
C LYS A 172 60.50 -68.35 -16.81
N LEU A 173 60.83 -69.06 -15.72
CA LEU A 173 62.17 -69.57 -15.48
C LEU A 173 62.25 -70.99 -16.05
N ILE A 174 63.35 -71.23 -16.77
CA ILE A 174 63.93 -72.54 -17.06
C ILE A 174 64.70 -72.98 -15.81
#